data_AF-A0A4Y1XQP0-F1
#
_entry.id   AF-A0A4Y1XQP0-F1
#
_cell.length_a   1.000
_cell.length_b   1.000
_cell.length_c   1.000
_cell.angle_alpha   90.00
_cell.angle_beta   90.00
_cell.angle_gamma   90.00
#
_symmetry.space_group_name_H-M   'P 1'
#
loop_
_entity.id
_entity.type
_entity.pdbx_description
1 polymer ?
#
loop_
_entity_poly.entity_id
_entity_poly.type
_entity_poly.pdbx_seq_one_letter_code
_entity_poly.pdbx_strand_id
1 'polypeptide(L)'
;MYKVFFQIVAILLPLTLSGCLNKEQYKQKQLDKIQTCVNQFRATHRVDYLDSALLVMNQVVEQFPEYRGVASYKIAEIYYLKKDYEQALAELENAEEGVYSKIKPIWKNKIKVKIAEKAGDSLEIRSLYKQLYDDYLSGYREIDSIVKVVLKKQNDNEIYFSEINLLHVEMYHYRRLLTDTETILASIDSLQAATQGNERYFERLKNLFIDDNYEIFLE
;
A
#
# COMPACT_ATOMS: atom_id res chain seq x y z
N MET A 1 -16.55 30.26 46.66
CA MET A 1 -16.86 29.54 45.39
C MET A 1 -15.65 29.32 44.47
N TYR A 2 -14.64 30.21 44.39
CA TYR A 2 -13.48 30.05 43.49
C TYR A 2 -12.42 28.98 43.89
N LYS A 3 -12.32 28.59 45.17
CA LYS A 3 -11.34 27.58 45.64
C LYS A 3 -11.70 26.13 45.27
N VAL A 4 -13.00 25.82 45.16
CA VAL A 4 -13.50 24.47 44.81
C VAL A 4 -13.39 24.22 43.31
N PHE A 5 -13.55 25.27 42.49
CA PHE A 5 -13.44 25.19 41.03
C PHE A 5 -12.00 24.88 40.56
N PHE A 6 -10.99 25.48 41.21
CA PHE A 6 -9.58 25.23 40.89
C PHE A 6 -9.11 23.80 41.24
N GLN A 7 -9.67 23.18 42.29
CA GLN A 7 -9.35 21.79 42.64
C GLN A 7 -9.99 20.77 41.68
N ILE A 8 -11.21 21.04 41.19
CA ILE A 8 -11.89 20.17 40.22
C ILE A 8 -11.17 20.20 38.85
N VAL A 9 -10.73 21.38 38.39
CA VAL A 9 -9.97 21.53 37.13
C VAL A 9 -8.59 20.89 37.22
N ALA A 10 -7.91 20.97 38.38
CA ALA A 10 -6.59 20.37 38.60
C ALA A 10 -6.62 18.83 38.74
N ILE A 11 -7.77 18.22 39.07
CA ILE A 11 -7.94 16.75 39.12
C ILE A 11 -8.40 16.21 37.75
N LEU A 12 -9.19 16.97 37.00
CA LEU A 12 -9.66 16.57 35.67
C LEU A 12 -8.57 16.62 34.60
N LEU A 13 -7.62 17.57 34.65
CA LEU A 13 -6.54 17.66 33.65
C LEU A 13 -5.58 16.44 33.64
N PRO A 14 -5.12 15.91 34.80
CA PRO A 14 -4.33 14.69 34.84
C PRO A 14 -5.12 13.44 34.42
N LEU A 15 -6.42 13.38 34.75
CA LEU A 15 -7.30 12.27 34.37
C LEU A 15 -7.61 12.25 32.86
N THR A 16 -7.73 13.42 32.23
CA THR A 16 -7.91 13.51 30.77
C THR A 16 -6.61 13.22 30.02
N LEU A 17 -5.46 13.69 30.51
CA LEU A 17 -4.16 13.39 29.90
C LEU A 17 -3.74 11.92 30.06
N SER A 18 -3.92 11.33 31.25
CA SER A 18 -3.68 9.89 31.47
C SER A 18 -4.72 9.01 30.74
N GLY A 19 -5.97 9.45 30.65
CA GLY A 19 -7.01 8.80 29.86
C GLY A 19 -6.70 8.81 28.35
N CYS A 20 -6.19 9.92 27.81
CA CYS A 20 -5.74 10.00 26.42
C CYS A 20 -4.51 9.12 26.15
N LEU A 21 -3.51 9.12 27.04
CA LEU A 21 -2.35 8.22 26.94
C LEU A 21 -2.76 6.74 26.94
N ASN A 22 -3.68 6.35 27.83
CA ASN A 22 -4.18 4.96 27.89
C ASN A 22 -5.01 4.59 26.66
N LYS A 23 -5.77 5.52 26.10
CA LYS A 23 -6.55 5.32 24.86
C LYS A 23 -5.65 5.11 23.64
N GLU A 24 -4.62 5.95 23.48
CA GLU A 24 -3.66 5.81 22.38
C GLU A 24 -2.85 4.51 22.49
N GLN A 25 -2.40 4.14 23.70
CA GLN A 25 -1.74 2.85 23.94
C GLN A 25 -2.66 1.66 23.63
N TYR A 26 -3.93 1.75 24.02
CA TYR A 26 -4.91 0.73 23.69
C TYR A 26 -5.09 0.58 22.17
N LYS A 27 -5.27 1.70 21.46
CA LYS A 27 -5.42 1.73 20.00
C LYS A 27 -4.22 1.06 19.34
N GLN A 28 -2.99 1.46 19.71
CA GLN A 28 -1.77 0.86 19.17
C GLN A 28 -1.72 -0.66 19.41
N LYS A 29 -2.04 -1.12 20.62
CA LYS A 29 -2.07 -2.55 20.95
C LYS A 29 -3.07 -3.33 20.10
N GLN A 30 -4.21 -2.73 19.72
CA GLN A 30 -5.15 -3.39 18.82
C GLN A 30 -4.65 -3.39 17.37
N LEU A 31 -4.01 -2.31 16.91
CA LEU A 31 -3.38 -2.27 15.58
C LEU A 31 -2.27 -3.34 15.45
N ASP A 32 -1.48 -3.54 16.50
CA ASP A 32 -0.44 -4.59 16.52
C ASP A 32 -1.04 -6.00 16.42
N LYS A 33 -2.20 -6.24 17.06
CA LYS A 33 -2.93 -7.51 16.93
C LYS A 33 -3.47 -7.72 15.52
N ILE A 34 -4.00 -6.68 14.87
CA ILE A 34 -4.45 -6.75 13.47
C ILE A 34 -3.27 -7.18 12.59
N GLN A 35 -2.12 -6.53 12.74
CA GLN A 35 -0.92 -6.89 11.97
C GLN A 35 -0.45 -8.32 12.25
N THR A 36 -0.51 -8.76 13.52
CA THR A 36 -0.19 -10.15 13.89
C THR A 36 -1.12 -11.13 13.18
N CYS A 37 -2.42 -10.86 13.13
CA CYS A 37 -3.38 -11.70 12.42
C CYS A 37 -3.10 -11.75 10.91
N VAL A 38 -2.82 -10.60 10.27
CA VAL A 38 -2.46 -10.56 8.85
C VAL A 38 -1.18 -11.35 8.58
N ASN A 39 -0.17 -11.26 9.45
CA ASN A 39 1.06 -12.05 9.31
C ASN A 39 0.80 -13.56 9.46
N GLN A 40 -0.06 -13.97 10.38
CA GLN A 40 -0.47 -15.38 10.53
C GLN A 40 -1.23 -15.88 9.30
N PHE A 41 -2.10 -15.06 8.70
CA PHE A 41 -2.70 -15.37 7.41
C PHE A 41 -1.64 -15.55 6.32
N ARG A 42 -0.66 -14.65 6.21
CA ARG A 42 0.40 -14.78 5.19
C ARG A 42 1.24 -16.06 5.38
N ALA A 43 1.46 -16.48 6.61
CA ALA A 43 2.24 -17.69 6.91
C ALA A 43 1.45 -19.01 6.74
N THR A 44 0.13 -18.98 6.95
CA THR A 44 -0.69 -20.22 7.05
C THR A 44 -1.79 -20.32 6.00
N HIS A 45 -2.09 -19.22 5.30
CA HIS A 45 -3.22 -19.04 4.39
C HIS A 45 -4.61 -19.33 4.99
N ARG A 46 -4.73 -19.36 6.32
CA ARG A 46 -6.03 -19.58 6.97
C ARG A 46 -6.82 -18.28 7.10
N VAL A 47 -8.03 -18.27 6.52
CA VAL A 47 -8.89 -17.07 6.42
C VAL A 47 -9.46 -16.63 7.77
N ASP A 48 -9.54 -17.50 8.78
CA ASP A 48 -10.04 -17.17 10.11
C ASP A 48 -9.18 -16.13 10.85
N TYR A 49 -7.89 -16.02 10.50
CA TYR A 49 -7.05 -14.92 10.95
C TYR A 49 -7.50 -13.56 10.37
N LEU A 50 -7.99 -13.53 9.13
CA LEU A 50 -8.53 -12.31 8.53
C LEU A 50 -9.89 -11.93 9.14
N ASP A 51 -10.72 -12.91 9.49
CA ASP A 51 -11.97 -12.66 10.24
C ASP A 51 -11.68 -12.04 11.61
N SER A 52 -10.66 -12.57 12.29
CA SER A 52 -10.19 -12.03 13.58
C SER A 52 -9.65 -10.61 13.42
N ALA A 53 -8.90 -10.33 12.35
CA ALA A 53 -8.39 -8.99 12.04
C ALA A 53 -9.53 -7.99 11.80
N LEU A 54 -10.56 -8.36 11.03
CA LEU A 54 -11.75 -7.53 10.80
C LEU A 54 -12.51 -7.26 12.10
N LEU A 55 -12.70 -8.28 12.95
CA LEU A 55 -13.37 -8.11 14.23
C LEU A 55 -12.66 -7.09 15.11
N VAL A 56 -11.33 -7.20 15.25
CA VAL A 56 -10.54 -6.25 16.03
C VAL A 56 -10.60 -4.85 15.42
N MET A 57 -10.57 -4.75 14.09
CA MET A 57 -10.65 -3.45 13.41
C MET A 57 -12.00 -2.77 13.63
N ASN A 58 -13.10 -3.51 13.55
CA ASN A 58 -14.44 -2.97 13.84
C ASN A 58 -14.54 -2.47 15.29
N GLN A 59 -13.97 -3.21 16.26
CA GLN A 59 -13.91 -2.76 17.66
C GLN A 59 -13.08 -1.47 17.81
N VAL A 60 -12.00 -1.31 17.05
CA VAL A 60 -11.22 -0.06 17.05
C VAL A 60 -12.06 1.08 16.49
N VAL A 61 -12.72 0.89 15.34
CA VAL A 61 -13.56 1.94 14.74
C VAL A 61 -14.75 2.32 15.61
N GLU A 62 -15.36 1.36 16.30
CA GLU A 62 -16.45 1.64 17.27
C GLU A 62 -15.95 2.49 18.45
N GLN A 63 -14.75 2.23 18.96
CA GLN A 63 -14.17 2.97 20.08
C GLN A 63 -13.53 4.29 19.68
N PHE A 64 -13.07 4.41 18.43
CA PHE A 64 -12.42 5.57 17.83
C PHE A 64 -13.06 5.91 16.48
N PRO A 65 -14.30 6.44 16.44
CA PRO A 65 -14.99 6.72 15.18
C PRO A 65 -14.25 7.68 14.26
N GLU A 66 -13.45 8.59 14.82
CA GLU A 66 -12.55 9.50 14.09
C GLU A 66 -11.47 8.77 13.29
N TYR A 67 -11.17 7.52 13.63
CA TYR A 67 -10.20 6.71 12.91
C TYR A 67 -10.80 5.98 11.70
N ARG A 68 -12.13 6.04 11.50
CA ARG A 68 -12.82 5.27 10.44
C ARG A 68 -12.24 5.52 9.06
N GLY A 69 -12.00 6.77 8.68
CA GLY A 69 -11.48 7.13 7.37
C GLY A 69 -10.11 6.52 7.07
N VAL A 70 -9.24 6.44 8.08
CA VAL A 70 -7.92 5.81 7.98
C VAL A 70 -8.04 4.28 8.06
N ALA A 71 -8.91 3.77 8.93
CA ALA A 71 -9.18 2.35 9.10
C ALA A 71 -9.69 1.70 7.81
N SER A 72 -10.50 2.41 7.02
CA SER A 72 -11.05 1.92 5.74
C SER A 72 -9.98 1.40 4.77
N TYR A 73 -8.77 1.97 4.74
CA TYR A 73 -7.67 1.41 3.93
C TYR A 73 -7.27 0.01 4.40
N LYS A 74 -7.09 -0.18 5.70
CA LYS A 74 -6.69 -1.48 6.26
C LYS A 74 -7.85 -2.49 6.20
N ILE A 75 -9.09 -2.05 6.37
CA ILE A 75 -10.27 -2.91 6.17
C ILE A 75 -10.35 -3.36 4.71
N ALA A 76 -10.15 -2.45 3.75
CA ALA A 76 -10.09 -2.79 2.33
C ALA A 76 -8.97 -3.80 2.01
N GLU A 77 -7.77 -3.63 2.58
CA GLU A 77 -6.68 -4.61 2.47
C GLU A 77 -7.11 -6.00 2.99
N ILE A 78 -7.78 -6.06 4.15
CA ILE A 78 -8.21 -7.35 4.70
C ILE A 78 -9.26 -8.02 3.80
N TYR A 79 -10.24 -7.29 3.29
CA TYR A 79 -11.22 -7.84 2.34
C TYR A 79 -10.57 -8.28 1.03
N TYR A 80 -9.57 -7.53 0.55
CA TYR A 80 -8.78 -7.91 -0.61
C TYR A 80 -8.08 -9.26 -0.40
N LEU A 81 -7.42 -9.46 0.74
CA LEU A 81 -6.77 -10.72 1.10
C LEU A 81 -7.78 -11.88 1.25
N LYS A 82 -9.01 -11.59 1.68
CA LYS A 82 -10.14 -12.54 1.68
C LYS A 82 -10.71 -12.85 0.30
N LYS A 83 -10.23 -12.18 -0.76
CA LYS A 83 -10.76 -12.22 -2.14
C LYS A 83 -12.19 -11.71 -2.26
N ASP A 84 -12.62 -10.87 -1.33
CA ASP A 84 -13.89 -10.14 -1.39
C ASP A 84 -13.65 -8.75 -1.98
N TYR A 85 -13.41 -8.72 -3.28
CA TYR A 85 -12.95 -7.51 -3.99
C TYR A 85 -14.02 -6.41 -4.06
N GLU A 86 -15.30 -6.78 -4.11
CA GLU A 86 -16.42 -5.82 -4.08
C GLU A 86 -16.44 -5.06 -2.75
N GLN A 87 -16.34 -5.79 -1.63
CA GLN A 87 -16.30 -5.16 -0.32
C GLN A 87 -15.00 -4.36 -0.12
N ALA A 88 -13.87 -4.86 -0.62
CA ALA A 88 -12.60 -4.12 -0.58
C ALA A 88 -12.72 -2.77 -1.32
N LEU A 89 -13.35 -2.76 -2.50
CA LEU A 89 -13.57 -1.54 -3.27
C LEU A 89 -14.49 -0.57 -2.53
N ALA A 90 -15.61 -1.07 -1.98
CA ALA A 90 -16.56 -0.24 -1.23
C ALA A 90 -15.93 0.42 0.01
N GLU A 91 -15.10 -0.30 0.76
CA GLU A 91 -14.37 0.27 1.90
C GLU A 91 -13.37 1.33 1.45
N LEU A 92 -12.64 1.07 0.38
CA LEU A 92 -11.68 2.02 -0.15
C LEU A 92 -12.35 3.31 -0.65
N GLU A 93 -13.53 3.22 -1.29
CA GLU A 93 -14.27 4.40 -1.73
C GLU A 93 -14.63 5.35 -0.58
N ASN A 94 -15.01 4.78 0.57
CA ASN A 94 -15.35 5.50 1.78
C ASN A 94 -14.13 6.00 2.59
N ALA A 95 -12.91 5.59 2.22
CA ALA A 95 -11.70 5.98 2.93
C ALA A 95 -11.38 7.47 2.74
N GLU A 96 -10.88 8.11 3.79
CA GLU A 96 -10.46 9.52 3.73
C GLU A 96 -9.30 9.72 2.74
N GLU A 97 -9.32 10.79 1.97
CA GLU A 97 -8.29 11.02 0.95
C GLU A 97 -6.92 11.33 1.58
N GLY A 98 -6.87 12.19 2.60
CA GLY A 98 -5.69 12.41 3.48
C GLY A 98 -4.31 12.26 2.82
N VAL A 99 -3.39 11.60 3.53
CA VAL A 99 -2.02 11.28 3.06
C VAL A 99 -2.02 10.24 1.93
N TYR A 100 -3.14 9.56 1.69
CA TYR A 100 -3.26 8.44 0.76
C TYR A 100 -3.88 8.82 -0.60
N SER A 101 -4.15 10.10 -0.83
CA SER A 101 -4.89 10.61 -2.01
C SER A 101 -4.27 10.20 -3.34
N LYS A 102 -2.93 10.08 -3.42
CA LYS A 102 -2.22 9.62 -4.62
C LYS A 102 -2.25 8.09 -4.80
N ILE A 103 -2.34 7.33 -3.71
CA ILE A 103 -2.31 5.85 -3.73
C ILE A 103 -3.71 5.27 -3.92
N LYS A 104 -4.74 5.95 -3.39
CA LYS A 104 -6.13 5.50 -3.44
C LYS A 104 -6.60 5.15 -4.87
N PRO A 105 -6.37 5.97 -5.92
CA PRO A 105 -6.75 5.61 -7.29
C PRO A 105 -6.07 4.34 -7.80
N ILE A 106 -4.77 4.19 -7.53
CA ILE A 106 -3.99 3.00 -7.92
C ILE A 106 -4.58 1.76 -7.26
N TRP A 107 -4.83 1.80 -5.95
CA TRP A 107 -5.48 0.69 -5.24
C TRP A 107 -6.86 0.35 -5.78
N LYS A 108 -7.69 1.36 -6.07
CA LYS A 108 -9.00 1.13 -6.69
C LYS A 108 -8.86 0.36 -7.99
N ASN A 109 -7.92 0.75 -8.84
CA ASN A 109 -7.69 0.08 -10.12
C ASN A 109 -7.16 -1.35 -9.94
N LYS A 110 -6.26 -1.60 -8.98
CA LYS A 110 -5.81 -2.97 -8.65
C LYS A 110 -6.97 -3.87 -8.20
N ILE A 111 -7.88 -3.35 -7.36
CA ILE A 111 -9.07 -4.10 -6.93
C ILE A 111 -10.00 -4.37 -8.11
N LYS A 112 -10.25 -3.36 -8.95
CA LYS A 112 -11.07 -3.51 -10.17
C LYS A 112 -10.51 -4.53 -11.14
N VAL A 113 -9.18 -4.63 -11.27
CA VAL A 113 -8.54 -5.70 -12.06
C VAL A 113 -8.98 -7.06 -11.54
N LYS A 114 -8.89 -7.32 -10.23
CA LYS A 114 -9.29 -8.62 -9.67
C LYS A 114 -10.79 -8.91 -9.84
N ILE A 115 -11.64 -7.89 -9.82
CA ILE A 115 -13.07 -8.02 -10.16
C ILE A 115 -13.24 -8.43 -11.63
N ALA A 116 -12.57 -7.74 -12.55
CA ALA A 116 -12.62 -8.01 -13.98
C ALA A 116 -12.03 -9.40 -14.34
N GLU A 117 -10.93 -9.80 -13.68
CA GLU A 117 -10.33 -11.14 -13.77
C GLU A 117 -11.34 -12.22 -13.38
N LYS A 118 -12.05 -12.04 -12.26
CA LYS A 118 -13.09 -12.96 -11.81
C LYS A 118 -14.28 -13.02 -12.77
N ALA A 119 -14.60 -11.91 -13.44
CA ALA A 119 -15.65 -11.84 -14.45
C ALA A 119 -15.23 -12.37 -15.83
N GLY A 120 -13.93 -12.55 -16.08
CA GLY A 120 -13.39 -12.92 -17.38
C GLY A 120 -13.45 -11.80 -18.43
N ASP A 121 -13.56 -10.53 -18.00
CA ASP A 121 -13.66 -9.38 -18.90
C ASP A 121 -12.27 -8.95 -19.40
N SER A 122 -11.77 -9.66 -20.42
CA SER A 122 -10.43 -9.42 -20.99
C SER A 122 -10.20 -7.99 -21.50
N LEU A 123 -11.25 -7.29 -21.95
CA LEU A 123 -11.12 -5.91 -22.44
C LEU A 123 -10.96 -4.94 -21.28
N GLU A 124 -11.76 -5.10 -20.23
CA GLU A 124 -11.65 -4.28 -19.03
C GLU A 124 -10.32 -4.55 -18.30
N ILE A 125 -9.90 -5.82 -18.19
CA ILE A 125 -8.59 -6.19 -17.61
C ILE A 125 -7.46 -5.44 -18.33
N ARG A 126 -7.45 -5.48 -19.67
CA ARG A 126 -6.41 -4.80 -20.47
C ARG A 126 -6.47 -3.28 -20.31
N SER A 127 -7.67 -2.71 -20.25
CA SER A 127 -7.88 -1.27 -20.01
C SER A 127 -7.30 -0.85 -18.65
N LEU A 128 -7.60 -1.61 -17.60
CA LEU A 128 -7.16 -1.33 -16.23
C LEU A 128 -5.64 -1.51 -16.05
N TYR A 129 -5.03 -2.53 -16.66
CA TYR A 129 -3.56 -2.66 -16.65
C TYR A 129 -2.88 -1.47 -17.33
N LYS A 130 -3.45 -0.98 -18.44
CA LYS A 130 -2.93 0.22 -19.10
C LYS A 130 -3.05 1.43 -18.18
N GLN A 131 -4.18 1.60 -17.51
CA GLN A 131 -4.38 2.70 -16.58
C GLN A 131 -3.38 2.62 -15.40
N LEU A 132 -3.18 1.45 -14.81
CA LEU A 132 -2.18 1.24 -13.74
C LEU A 132 -0.77 1.59 -14.21
N TYR A 133 -0.37 1.15 -15.40
CA TYR A 133 0.92 1.53 -15.98
C TYR A 133 1.05 3.05 -16.15
N ASP A 134 0.03 3.71 -16.71
CA ASP A 134 0.02 5.15 -16.94
C ASP A 134 0.08 5.94 -15.60
N ASP A 135 -0.61 5.47 -14.56
CA ASP A 135 -0.60 6.05 -13.22
C ASP A 135 0.80 5.97 -12.58
N TYR A 136 1.45 4.80 -12.62
CA TYR A 136 2.82 4.64 -12.11
C TYR A 136 3.85 5.45 -12.93
N LEU A 137 3.70 5.48 -14.26
CA LEU A 137 4.56 6.28 -15.12
C LEU A 137 4.40 7.79 -14.85
N SER A 138 3.18 8.24 -14.56
CA SER A 138 2.91 9.62 -14.14
C SER A 138 3.60 9.91 -12.81
N GLY A 139 3.43 9.06 -11.80
CA GLY A 139 4.11 9.18 -10.50
C GLY A 139 5.64 9.23 -10.64
N TYR A 140 6.21 8.38 -11.51
CA TYR A 140 7.63 8.39 -11.85
C TYR A 140 8.09 9.74 -12.41
N ARG A 141 7.32 10.31 -13.36
CA ARG A 141 7.66 11.60 -13.99
C ARG A 141 7.63 12.76 -13.01
N GLU A 142 6.74 12.73 -12.01
CA GLU A 142 6.69 13.75 -10.96
C GLU A 142 7.98 13.83 -10.13
N ILE A 143 8.68 12.69 -9.98
CA ILE A 143 9.90 12.58 -9.15
C ILE A 143 11.17 12.29 -9.98
N ASP A 144 11.15 12.52 -11.29
CA ASP A 144 12.24 12.18 -12.22
C ASP A 144 13.62 12.73 -11.79
N SER A 145 13.65 13.92 -11.22
CA SER A 145 14.90 14.51 -10.70
C SER A 145 15.49 13.71 -9.53
N ILE A 146 14.64 13.25 -8.60
CA ILE A 146 15.04 12.41 -7.46
C ILE A 146 15.48 11.04 -7.96
N VAL A 147 14.72 10.46 -8.90
CA VAL A 147 15.05 9.17 -9.51
C VAL A 147 16.45 9.19 -10.09
N LYS A 148 16.78 10.19 -10.92
CA LYS A 148 18.11 10.32 -11.55
C LYS A 148 19.25 10.38 -10.54
N VAL A 149 19.02 10.96 -9.35
CA VAL A 149 20.00 10.99 -8.27
C VAL A 149 20.14 9.61 -7.63
N VAL A 150 19.02 8.97 -7.29
CA VAL A 150 19.01 7.65 -6.64
C VAL A 150 19.66 6.60 -7.54
N LEU A 151 19.31 6.56 -8.83
CA LEU A 151 19.84 5.57 -9.77
C LEU A 151 21.35 5.65 -10.00
N LYS A 152 22.00 6.76 -9.63
CA LYS A 152 23.45 6.95 -9.72
C LYS A 152 24.20 6.57 -8.45
N LYS A 153 23.52 6.10 -7.40
CA LYS A 153 24.18 5.63 -6.18
C LYS A 153 25.12 4.48 -6.50
N GLN A 154 26.30 4.48 -5.88
CA GLN A 154 27.33 3.45 -6.11
C GLN A 154 26.91 2.09 -5.53
N ASN A 155 26.26 2.10 -4.37
CA ASN A 155 25.72 0.89 -3.74
C ASN A 155 24.34 0.58 -4.32
N ASP A 156 24.23 -0.50 -5.10
CA ASP A 156 22.98 -0.93 -5.71
C ASP A 156 21.92 -1.32 -4.68
N ASN A 157 22.33 -1.77 -3.47
CA ASN A 157 21.37 -2.08 -2.41
C ASN A 157 20.62 -0.83 -1.92
N GLU A 158 21.25 0.35 -1.94
CA GLU A 158 20.54 1.60 -1.59
C GLU A 158 19.44 1.93 -2.61
N ILE A 159 19.61 1.50 -3.86
CA ILE A 159 18.59 1.66 -4.90
C ILE A 159 17.53 0.57 -4.74
N TYR A 160 17.95 -0.69 -4.56
CA TYR A 160 17.06 -1.83 -4.46
C TYR A 160 16.07 -1.73 -3.28
N PHE A 161 16.52 -1.21 -2.13
CA PHE A 161 15.66 -1.01 -0.95
C PHE A 161 14.95 0.36 -0.92
N SER A 162 14.95 1.10 -2.03
CA SER A 162 14.29 2.41 -2.14
C SER A 162 12.88 2.31 -2.73
N GLU A 163 12.08 3.35 -2.49
CA GLU A 163 10.77 3.54 -3.13
C GLU A 163 10.86 3.59 -4.66
N ILE A 164 12.02 3.98 -5.22
CA ILE A 164 12.24 3.99 -6.68
C ILE A 164 12.24 2.57 -7.24
N ASN A 165 12.81 1.60 -6.52
CA ASN A 165 12.76 0.21 -6.95
C ASN A 165 11.33 -0.34 -6.91
N LEU A 166 10.57 -0.05 -5.85
CA LEU A 166 9.15 -0.41 -5.77
C LEU A 166 8.38 0.14 -6.98
N LEU A 167 8.59 1.42 -7.30
CA LEU A 167 7.95 2.08 -8.44
C LEU A 167 8.33 1.43 -9.78
N HIS A 168 9.60 1.11 -9.98
CA HIS A 168 10.06 0.42 -11.19
C HIS A 168 9.42 -0.97 -11.33
N VAL A 169 9.43 -1.77 -10.26
CA VAL A 169 8.87 -3.12 -10.27
C VAL A 169 7.38 -3.08 -10.63
N GLU A 170 6.61 -2.22 -9.97
CA GLU A 170 5.18 -2.00 -10.24
C GLU A 170 4.91 -1.54 -11.67
N MET A 171 5.63 -0.50 -12.13
CA MET A 171 5.47 0.05 -13.47
C MET A 171 5.77 -0.99 -14.56
N TYR A 172 6.90 -1.69 -14.46
CA TYR A 172 7.29 -2.67 -15.47
C TYR A 172 6.46 -3.95 -15.40
N HIS A 173 5.93 -4.33 -14.22
CA HIS A 173 4.97 -5.42 -14.11
C HIS A 173 3.69 -5.14 -14.90
N TYR A 174 3.02 -4.00 -14.66
CA TYR A 174 1.80 -3.68 -15.40
C TYR A 174 2.05 -3.46 -16.90
N ARG A 175 3.25 -2.97 -17.26
CA ARG A 175 3.65 -2.91 -18.67
C ARG A 175 3.81 -4.30 -19.27
N ARG A 176 4.43 -5.25 -18.55
CA ARG A 176 4.63 -6.64 -19.00
C ARG A 176 3.30 -7.36 -19.24
N LEU A 177 2.23 -7.01 -18.53
CA LEU A 177 0.90 -7.56 -18.78
C LEU A 177 0.29 -7.08 -20.12
N LEU A 178 0.92 -6.12 -20.80
CA LEU A 178 0.46 -5.52 -22.06
C LEU A 178 1.40 -5.77 -23.24
N THR A 179 2.60 -6.29 -23.01
CA THR A 179 3.65 -6.49 -24.02
C THR A 179 4.55 -7.68 -23.66
N ASP A 180 5.49 -8.04 -24.53
CA ASP A 180 6.45 -9.12 -24.27
C ASP A 180 7.58 -8.70 -23.33
N THR A 181 8.25 -9.69 -22.73
CA THR A 181 9.39 -9.48 -21.83
C THR A 181 10.56 -8.78 -22.52
N GLU A 182 10.81 -9.03 -23.81
CA GLU A 182 11.90 -8.40 -24.56
C GLU A 182 11.74 -6.87 -24.61
N THR A 183 10.51 -6.41 -24.83
CA THR A 183 10.16 -4.98 -24.82
C THR A 183 10.37 -4.35 -23.45
N ILE A 184 10.13 -5.10 -22.37
CA ILE A 184 10.42 -4.66 -21.00
C ILE A 184 11.93 -4.52 -20.78
N LEU A 185 12.70 -5.55 -21.13
CA LEU A 185 14.16 -5.54 -20.97
C LEU A 185 14.80 -4.39 -21.77
N ALA A 186 14.39 -4.19 -23.02
CA ALA A 186 14.86 -3.08 -23.85
C ALA A 186 14.49 -1.71 -23.26
N SER A 187 13.33 -1.61 -22.60
CA SER A 187 12.92 -0.38 -21.91
C SER A 187 13.74 -0.11 -20.64
N ILE A 188 14.16 -1.16 -19.95
CA ILE A 188 15.06 -1.08 -18.78
C ILE A 188 16.46 -0.65 -19.23
N ASP A 189 17.00 -1.26 -20.29
CA ASP A 189 18.31 -0.88 -20.87
C ASP A 189 18.30 0.57 -21.37
N SER A 190 17.20 1.00 -22.02
CA SER A 190 17.03 2.39 -22.47
C SER A 190 17.04 3.38 -21.30
N LEU A 191 16.40 3.01 -20.18
CA LEU A 191 16.39 3.83 -18.98
C LEU A 191 17.78 3.91 -18.33
N GLN A 192 18.50 2.79 -18.26
CA GLN A 192 19.89 2.76 -17.78
C GLN A 192 20.77 3.72 -18.59
N ALA A 193 20.71 3.63 -19.92
CA ALA A 193 21.48 4.48 -20.82
C ALA A 193 21.12 5.97 -20.66
N ALA A 194 19.83 6.29 -20.60
CA ALA A 194 19.35 7.66 -20.46
C ALA A 194 19.73 8.31 -19.10
N THR A 195 19.82 7.51 -18.05
CA THR A 195 20.14 7.98 -16.70
C THR A 195 21.61 7.87 -16.35
N GLN A 196 22.39 7.11 -17.13
CA GLN A 196 23.73 6.63 -16.73
C GLN A 196 23.68 5.99 -15.34
N GLY A 197 22.63 5.19 -15.11
CA GLY A 197 22.35 4.58 -13.83
C GLY A 197 23.26 3.39 -13.51
N ASN A 198 23.25 2.96 -12.25
CA ASN A 198 24.07 1.89 -11.73
C ASN A 198 23.82 0.57 -12.47
N GLU A 199 24.83 0.07 -13.20
CA GLU A 199 24.72 -1.13 -14.03
C GLU A 199 24.29 -2.36 -13.23
N ARG A 200 24.79 -2.55 -12.00
CA ARG A 200 24.44 -3.70 -11.15
C ARG A 200 22.97 -3.66 -10.74
N TYR A 201 22.45 -2.48 -10.42
CA TYR A 201 21.03 -2.32 -10.12
C TYR A 201 20.16 -2.67 -11.33
N PHE A 202 20.50 -2.16 -12.51
CA PHE A 202 19.73 -2.42 -13.72
C PHE A 202 19.77 -3.89 -14.14
N GLU A 203 20.92 -4.56 -14.04
CA GLU A 203 21.01 -6.02 -14.23
C GLU A 203 20.13 -6.78 -13.24
N ARG A 204 20.16 -6.38 -11.96
CA ARG A 204 19.30 -6.98 -10.93
C ARG A 204 17.81 -6.78 -11.27
N LEU A 205 17.41 -5.57 -11.67
CA LEU A 205 16.03 -5.27 -12.07
C LEU A 205 15.59 -6.13 -13.26
N LYS A 206 16.44 -6.31 -14.28
CA LYS A 206 16.17 -7.21 -15.40
C LYS A 206 15.96 -8.65 -14.95
N ASN A 207 16.83 -9.16 -14.08
CA ASN A 207 16.73 -10.53 -13.58
C ASN A 207 15.42 -10.79 -12.82
N LEU A 208 14.88 -9.79 -12.10
CA LEU A 208 13.54 -9.93 -11.50
C LEU A 208 12.48 -10.30 -12.55
N PHE A 209 12.50 -9.64 -13.71
CA PHE A 209 11.53 -9.89 -14.78
C PHE A 209 11.80 -11.13 -15.61
N ILE A 210 13.07 -11.55 -15.73
CA ILE A 210 13.45 -12.80 -16.41
C ILE A 210 13.03 -13.99 -15.56
N ASP A 211 13.31 -13.96 -14.27
CA ASP A 211 13.09 -15.08 -13.34
C ASP A 211 11.67 -15.09 -12.75
N ASP A 212 10.87 -14.05 -13.04
CA ASP A 212 9.55 -13.79 -12.45
C ASP A 212 9.57 -13.80 -10.91
N ASN A 213 10.62 -13.20 -10.34
CA ASN A 213 10.93 -13.25 -8.92
C ASN A 213 10.85 -11.86 -8.29
N TYR A 214 9.64 -11.32 -8.18
CA TYR A 214 9.36 -10.04 -7.54
C TYR A 214 7.97 -10.05 -6.90
N GLU A 215 7.79 -9.19 -5.90
CA GLU A 215 6.52 -8.99 -5.23
C GLU A 215 5.84 -7.73 -5.76
N ILE A 216 4.52 -7.79 -5.93
CA ILE A 216 3.68 -6.66 -6.33
C ILE A 216 2.82 -6.30 -5.13
N PHE A 217 2.72 -5.01 -4.85
CA PHE A 217 1.94 -4.59 -3.70
C PHE A 217 0.46 -4.93 -3.92
N LEU A 218 -0.12 -5.64 -2.96
CA LEU A 218 -1.46 -6.21 -3.05
C LEU A 218 -1.61 -7.31 -4.13
N GLU A 219 -0.58 -8.07 -4.50
CA GLU A 219 -0.74 -9.31 -5.29
C GLU A 219 0.10 -10.44 -4.70
#